data_AF-A0A3N5NXW0-F1
#
_entry.id   AF-A0A3N5NXW0-F1
#
_cell.length_a   1.000
_cell.length_b   1.000
_cell.length_c   1.000
_cell.angle_alpha   90.00
_cell.angle_beta   90.00
_cell.angle_gamma   90.00
#
_symmetry.space_group_name_H-M   'P 1'
#
loop_
_entity.id
_entity.type
_entity.pdbx_description
1 polymer ?
#
loop_
_entity_poly.entity_id
_entity_poly.type
_entity_poly.pdbx_seq_one_letter_code
_entity_poly.pdbx_strand_id
1 'polypeptide(L)'
;YQLHLVYLWYERQHTTALRLAEDLRSRYPHNPVFHLRLADVQGNYIRNHESALRTYRSMLDAARAGRLAAPEISEVHARLGMALELDALCDSAGAIEQLNAVIARTPNAPYAALARAYHQLGVVHDRSGRRSDAIAAYQRAQRANPRDDRLRLNEKLRAAMRRAPARVCR
;
A
#
# COMPACT_ATOMS: atom_id res chain seq x y z
N TYR A 1 -9.52 -20.20 6.27
CA TYR A 1 -9.38 -19.09 5.30
C TYR A 1 -7.94 -18.61 5.05
N GLN A 2 -6.91 -19.16 5.71
CA GLN A 2 -5.49 -18.85 5.42
C GLN A 2 -4.81 -19.83 4.44
N LEU A 3 -5.53 -20.82 3.87
CA LEU A 3 -4.92 -21.87 3.04
C LEU A 3 -4.24 -21.33 1.77
N HIS A 4 -4.71 -20.23 1.18
CA HIS A 4 -4.02 -19.63 0.02
C HIS A 4 -2.63 -19.09 0.37
N LEU A 5 -2.37 -18.74 1.64
CA LEU A 5 -1.02 -18.38 2.11
C LEU A 5 -0.09 -19.59 2.13
N VAL A 6 -0.61 -20.80 2.36
CA VAL A 6 0.17 -22.04 2.26
C VAL A 6 0.65 -22.23 0.82
N TYR A 7 -0.24 -22.00 -0.16
CA TYR A 7 0.13 -22.05 -1.58
C TYR A 7 1.16 -20.98 -1.97
N LEU A 8 1.14 -19.80 -1.34
CA LEU A 8 2.11 -18.74 -1.60
C LEU A 8 3.47 -19.02 -0.96
N TRP A 9 3.51 -19.45 0.29
CA TRP A 9 4.75 -19.52 1.08
C TRP A 9 5.43 -20.88 1.05
N TYR A 10 4.65 -21.96 1.08
CA TYR A 10 5.18 -23.32 1.16
C TYR A 10 5.22 -23.98 -0.22
N GLU A 11 4.15 -23.86 -1.00
CA GLU A 11 4.04 -24.58 -2.28
C GLU A 11 4.53 -23.75 -3.49
N ARG A 12 4.74 -22.43 -3.32
CA ARG A 12 5.08 -21.47 -4.39
C ARG A 12 4.16 -21.51 -5.62
N GLN A 13 2.90 -21.90 -5.42
CA GLN A 13 1.88 -21.99 -6.46
C GLN A 13 1.10 -20.67 -6.58
N HIS A 14 1.74 -19.66 -7.18
CA HIS A 14 1.16 -18.31 -7.30
C HIS A 14 -0.14 -18.28 -8.13
N THR A 15 -0.25 -19.11 -9.17
CA THR A 15 -1.45 -19.23 -10.02
C THR A 15 -2.64 -19.82 -9.26
N THR A 16 -2.41 -20.87 -8.46
CA THR A 16 -3.43 -21.45 -7.59
C THR A 16 -3.90 -20.44 -6.53
N ALA A 17 -2.96 -19.73 -5.90
CA ALA A 17 -3.29 -18.71 -4.92
C ALA A 17 -4.11 -17.55 -5.53
N LEU A 18 -3.76 -17.13 -6.75
CA LEU A 18 -4.51 -16.12 -7.50
C LEU A 18 -5.96 -16.54 -7.73
N ARG A 19 -6.16 -17.74 -8.30
CA ARG A 19 -7.50 -18.29 -8.57
C ARG A 19 -8.35 -18.42 -7.31
N LEU A 20 -7.74 -18.86 -6.20
CA LEU A 20 -8.44 -18.94 -4.91
C LEU A 20 -8.83 -17.55 -4.37
N ALA A 21 -7.96 -16.56 -4.51
CA ALA A 21 -8.26 -15.19 -4.08
C ALA A 21 -9.39 -14.56 -4.92
N GLU A 22 -9.42 -14.82 -6.23
CA GLU A 22 -10.49 -14.38 -7.14
C GLU A 22 -11.85 -15.00 -6.77
N ASP A 23 -11.86 -16.32 -6.55
CA ASP A 23 -13.05 -17.06 -6.14
C ASP A 23 -13.60 -16.55 -4.79
N LEU A 24 -12.73 -16.34 -3.79
CA LEU A 24 -13.13 -15.79 -2.50
C LEU A 24 -13.71 -14.37 -2.62
N ARG A 25 -13.10 -13.51 -3.43
CA ARG A 25 -13.63 -12.16 -3.69
C ARG A 25 -15.01 -12.23 -4.36
N SER A 26 -15.21 -13.16 -5.29
CA SER A 26 -16.50 -13.35 -5.97
C SER A 26 -17.60 -13.81 -5.01
N ARG A 27 -17.29 -14.75 -4.11
CA ARG A 27 -18.25 -15.27 -3.12
C ARG A 27 -18.56 -14.27 -2.01
N TYR A 28 -17.59 -13.41 -1.66
CA TYR A 28 -17.69 -12.47 -0.55
C TYR A 28 -17.31 -11.04 -0.99
N PRO A 29 -18.08 -10.43 -1.90
CA PRO A 29 -17.72 -9.15 -2.53
C PRO A 29 -17.68 -7.98 -1.55
N HIS A 30 -18.36 -8.08 -0.41
CA HIS A 30 -18.38 -7.05 0.63
C HIS A 30 -17.16 -7.10 1.56
N ASN A 31 -16.35 -8.17 1.51
CA ASN A 31 -15.21 -8.32 2.41
C ASN A 31 -13.94 -7.72 1.79
N PRO A 32 -13.41 -6.60 2.33
CA PRO A 32 -12.24 -5.93 1.77
C PRO A 32 -10.96 -6.77 1.84
N VAL A 33 -10.90 -7.76 2.74
CA VAL A 33 -9.72 -8.61 2.89
C VAL A 33 -9.43 -9.40 1.61
N PHE A 34 -10.45 -9.83 0.87
CA PHE A 34 -10.21 -10.59 -0.37
C PHE A 34 -9.72 -9.71 -1.51
N HIS A 35 -10.10 -8.42 -1.54
CA HIS A 35 -9.47 -7.45 -2.43
C HIS A 35 -7.99 -7.26 -2.10
N LEU A 36 -7.67 -7.12 -0.81
CA LEU A 36 -6.29 -6.98 -0.34
C LEU A 36 -5.44 -8.20 -0.67
N ARG A 37 -5.97 -9.42 -0.46
CA ARG A 37 -5.26 -10.67 -0.79
C ARG A 37 -5.05 -10.85 -2.28
N LEU A 38 -6.04 -10.53 -3.10
CA LEU A 38 -5.91 -10.59 -4.55
C LEU A 38 -4.82 -9.64 -5.04
N ALA A 39 -4.84 -8.38 -4.58
CA ALA A 39 -3.84 -7.40 -4.96
C ALA A 39 -2.43 -7.77 -4.45
N ASP A 40 -2.32 -8.31 -3.22
CA ASP A 40 -1.06 -8.80 -2.64
C ASP A 40 -0.44 -9.93 -3.49
N VAL A 41 -1.25 -10.92 -3.88
CA VAL A 41 -0.80 -11.99 -4.79
C VAL A 41 -0.28 -11.43 -6.11
N GLN A 42 -1.02 -10.50 -6.71
CA GLN A 42 -0.67 -9.88 -8.00
C GLN A 42 0.62 -9.05 -7.90
N GLY A 43 0.72 -8.13 -6.93
CA GLY A 43 1.82 -7.17 -6.83
C GLY A 43 3.08 -7.75 -6.20
N ASN A 44 2.95 -8.47 -5.09
CA ASN A 44 4.12 -8.91 -4.31
C ASN A 44 4.69 -10.26 -4.78
N TYR A 45 3.85 -11.19 -5.25
CA TYR A 45 4.29 -12.53 -5.63
C TYR A 45 4.42 -12.68 -7.14
N ILE A 46 3.41 -12.28 -7.90
CA ILE A 46 3.40 -12.38 -9.36
C ILE A 46 4.17 -11.22 -10.02
N ARG A 47 4.38 -10.11 -9.29
CA ARG A 47 5.00 -8.86 -9.80
C ARG A 47 4.24 -8.21 -10.96
N ASN A 48 2.92 -8.46 -11.02
CA ASN A 48 2.02 -7.80 -11.96
C ASN A 48 1.38 -6.58 -11.30
N HIS A 49 2.14 -5.49 -11.24
CA HIS A 49 1.77 -4.23 -10.61
C HIS A 49 0.54 -3.58 -11.26
N GLU A 50 0.36 -3.72 -12.56
CA GLU A 50 -0.83 -3.21 -13.26
C GLU A 50 -2.11 -3.92 -12.80
N SER A 51 -2.06 -5.24 -12.63
CA SER A 51 -3.21 -6.02 -12.16
C SER A 51 -3.55 -5.70 -10.72
N ALA A 52 -2.54 -5.60 -9.85
CA ALA A 52 -2.72 -5.15 -8.48
C ALA A 52 -3.34 -3.74 -8.40
N LEU A 53 -2.86 -2.81 -9.24
CA LEU A 53 -3.40 -1.46 -9.33
C LEU A 53 -4.88 -1.46 -9.77
N ARG A 54 -5.25 -2.28 -10.76
CA ARG A 54 -6.67 -2.43 -11.16
C ARG A 54 -7.52 -2.97 -10.01
N THR A 55 -7.01 -3.95 -9.26
CA THR A 55 -7.70 -4.51 -8.09
C THR A 55 -7.90 -3.47 -7.00
N TYR A 56 -6.89 -2.65 -6.70
CA TYR A 56 -7.03 -1.57 -5.72
C TYR A 56 -7.97 -0.44 -6.18
N ARG A 57 -7.98 -0.09 -7.47
CA ARG A 57 -8.97 0.86 -8.03
C ARG A 57 -10.39 0.35 -7.85
N SER A 58 -10.64 -0.91 -8.21
CA SER A 58 -11.94 -1.56 -7.98
C SER A 58 -12.32 -1.58 -6.49
N MET A 59 -11.36 -1.82 -5.60
CA MET A 59 -11.58 -1.75 -4.15
C MET A 59 -11.95 -0.33 -3.69
N LEU A 60 -11.27 0.71 -4.19
CA LEU A 60 -11.56 2.10 -3.88
C LEU A 60 -12.98 2.49 -4.34
N ASP A 61 -13.36 2.10 -5.56
CA ASP A 61 -14.69 2.38 -6.09
C ASP A 61 -15.78 1.68 -5.29
N ALA A 62 -15.56 0.42 -4.91
CA ALA A 62 -16.49 -0.34 -4.07
C ALA A 62 -16.60 0.26 -2.66
N ALA A 63 -15.49 0.72 -2.06
CA ALA A 63 -15.49 1.41 -0.77
C ALA A 63 -16.31 2.71 -0.85
N ARG A 64 -16.06 3.55 -1.86
CA ARG A 64 -16.78 4.82 -2.06
C ARG A 64 -18.28 4.61 -2.32
N ALA A 65 -18.63 3.51 -2.99
CA ALA A 65 -20.02 3.12 -3.22
C ALA A 65 -20.68 2.43 -2.01
N GLY A 66 -20.00 2.33 -0.86
CA GLY A 66 -20.55 1.69 0.35
C GLY A 66 -20.72 0.18 0.23
N ARG A 67 -20.09 -0.47 -0.76
CA ARG A 67 -20.22 -1.92 -1.02
C ARG A 67 -19.25 -2.78 -0.22
N LEU A 68 -18.30 -2.17 0.48
CA LEU A 68 -17.34 -2.88 1.33
C LEU A 68 -17.63 -2.64 2.81
N ALA A 69 -17.37 -3.65 3.63
CA ALA A 69 -17.32 -3.48 5.08
C ALA A 69 -16.23 -2.47 5.46
N ALA A 70 -16.53 -1.60 6.44
CA ALA A 70 -15.67 -0.48 6.86
C ALA A 70 -15.14 0.36 5.66
N PRO A 71 -16.02 1.09 4.95
CA PRO A 71 -15.67 1.85 3.75
C PRO A 71 -14.45 2.77 3.90
N GLU A 72 -14.36 3.50 5.00
CA GLU A 72 -13.26 4.45 5.24
C GLU A 72 -11.90 3.75 5.37
N ILE A 73 -11.87 2.65 6.14
CA ILE A 73 -10.66 1.83 6.33
C ILE A 73 -10.27 1.17 5.00
N SER A 74 -11.26 0.70 4.24
CA SER A 74 -11.07 0.11 2.91
C SER A 74 -10.50 1.12 1.91
N GLU A 75 -11.00 2.36 1.90
CA GLU A 75 -10.46 3.43 1.06
C GLU A 75 -8.98 3.73 1.41
N VAL A 76 -8.63 3.82 2.70
CA VAL A 76 -7.23 4.06 3.09
C VAL A 76 -6.33 2.90 2.66
N HIS A 77 -6.77 1.65 2.85
CA HIS A 77 -6.03 0.49 2.35
C HIS A 77 -5.85 0.51 0.84
N ALA A 78 -6.91 0.80 0.09
CA ALA A 78 -6.87 0.87 -1.37
C ALA A 78 -5.88 1.92 -1.85
N ARG A 79 -5.93 3.14 -1.30
CA ARG A 79 -5.02 4.24 -1.69
C ARG A 79 -3.57 3.98 -1.35
N LEU A 80 -3.30 3.43 -0.16
CA LEU A 80 -1.93 3.03 0.20
C LEU A 80 -1.40 1.92 -0.70
N GLY A 81 -2.26 0.97 -1.09
CA GLY A 81 -1.94 -0.06 -2.07
C GLY A 81 -1.64 0.54 -3.46
N MET A 82 -2.54 1.38 -3.97
CA MET A 82 -2.34 2.08 -5.25
C MET A 82 -1.03 2.87 -5.27
N ALA A 83 -0.70 3.60 -4.19
CA ALA A 83 0.54 4.34 -4.11
C ALA A 83 1.79 3.46 -4.26
N LEU A 84 1.78 2.26 -3.67
CA LEU A 84 2.87 1.28 -3.81
C LEU A 84 2.98 0.75 -5.24
N GLU A 85 1.86 0.37 -5.85
CA GLU A 85 1.85 -0.15 -7.22
C GLU A 85 2.24 0.93 -8.24
N LEU A 86 1.79 2.18 -8.05
CA LEU A 86 2.14 3.31 -8.90
C LEU A 86 3.64 3.65 -8.78
N ASP A 87 4.21 3.65 -7.57
CA ASP A 87 5.66 3.81 -7.40
C ASP A 87 6.46 2.69 -8.06
N ALA A 88 5.96 1.45 -8.00
CA ALA A 88 6.57 0.31 -8.69
C ALA A 88 6.51 0.45 -10.22
N LEU A 89 5.45 1.06 -10.75
CA LEU A 89 5.28 1.41 -12.16
C LEU A 89 5.96 2.72 -12.56
N CYS A 90 6.74 3.33 -11.65
CA CYS A 90 7.40 4.62 -11.84
C CYS A 90 6.44 5.82 -12.07
N ASP A 91 5.14 5.68 -11.80
CA ASP A 91 4.17 6.77 -11.78
C ASP A 91 4.21 7.50 -10.43
N SER A 92 5.25 8.31 -10.26
CA SER A 92 5.44 9.11 -9.04
C SER A 92 4.31 10.12 -8.82
N ALA A 93 3.74 10.67 -9.88
CA ALA A 93 2.68 11.66 -9.79
C ALA A 93 1.38 11.03 -9.24
N GLY A 94 0.97 9.91 -9.82
CA GLY A 94 -0.17 9.13 -9.34
C GLY A 94 0.04 8.63 -7.91
N ALA A 95 1.24 8.15 -7.57
CA ALA A 95 1.55 7.72 -6.20
C ALA A 95 1.40 8.86 -5.18
N ILE A 96 1.94 10.05 -5.49
CA ILE A 96 1.82 11.23 -4.63
C ILE A 96 0.36 11.66 -4.46
N GLU A 97 -0.44 11.62 -5.53
CA GLU A 97 -1.87 11.94 -5.46
C GLU A 97 -2.59 11.03 -4.45
N GLN A 98 -2.37 9.72 -4.53
CA GLN A 98 -3.01 8.77 -3.61
C GLN A 98 -2.57 8.96 -2.16
N LEU A 99 -1.28 9.25 -1.94
CA LEU A 99 -0.74 9.48 -0.60
C LEU A 99 -1.27 10.78 0.01
N ASN A 100 -1.34 11.86 -0.78
CA ASN A 100 -1.91 13.13 -0.33
C ASN A 100 -3.40 13.00 0.02
N ALA A 101 -4.16 12.19 -0.73
CA ALA A 101 -5.55 11.91 -0.41
C ALA A 101 -5.71 11.17 0.94
N VAL A 102 -4.78 10.27 1.29
CA VAL A 102 -4.74 9.63 2.62
C VAL A 102 -4.38 10.66 3.69
N ILE A 103 -3.33 11.46 3.47
CA ILE A 103 -2.85 12.46 4.42
C ILE A 103 -3.91 13.51 4.73
N ALA A 104 -4.63 14.00 3.73
CA ALA A 104 -5.67 15.02 3.86
C ALA A 104 -6.81 14.60 4.79
N ARG A 105 -7.08 13.29 4.91
CA ARG A 105 -8.12 12.74 5.78
C ARG A 105 -7.65 12.49 7.21
N THR A 106 -6.35 12.59 7.48
CA THR A 106 -5.75 12.31 8.80
C THR A 106 -6.30 11.04 9.47
N PRO A 107 -6.26 9.87 8.81
CA PRO A 107 -6.93 8.68 9.32
C PRO A 107 -6.25 8.14 10.58
N ASN A 108 -7.06 7.74 11.55
CA ASN A 108 -6.63 7.01 12.75
C ASN A 108 -6.62 5.48 12.52
N ALA A 109 -7.20 5.00 11.42
CA ALA A 109 -7.25 3.61 11.02
C ALA A 109 -7.01 3.47 9.49
N PRO A 110 -6.36 2.38 9.03
CA PRO A 110 -5.72 1.32 9.80
C PRO A 110 -4.50 1.83 10.59
N TYR A 111 -3.98 1.00 11.49
CA TYR A 111 -2.87 1.36 12.38
C TYR A 111 -1.70 2.01 11.63
N ALA A 112 -1.23 3.14 12.15
CA ALA A 112 -0.15 3.95 11.59
C ALA A 112 -0.36 4.37 10.11
N ALA A 113 -1.60 4.46 9.62
CA ALA A 113 -1.90 4.83 8.24
C ALA A 113 -1.26 6.16 7.83
N LEU A 114 -1.42 7.21 8.66
CA LEU A 114 -0.83 8.52 8.39
C LEU A 114 0.71 8.47 8.34
N ALA A 115 1.33 7.77 9.28
CA ALA A 115 2.79 7.59 9.30
C ALA A 115 3.29 6.80 8.09
N ARG A 116 2.59 5.74 7.70
CA ARG A 116 2.88 4.94 6.50
C ARG A 116 2.72 5.76 5.22
N ALA A 117 1.71 6.61 5.13
CA ALA A 117 1.50 7.49 3.98
C ALA A 117 2.67 8.48 3.84
N TYR A 118 3.05 9.16 4.91
CA TYR A 118 4.22 10.06 4.90
C TYR A 118 5.53 9.32 4.60
N HIS A 119 5.72 8.11 5.13
CA HIS A 119 6.89 7.30 4.81
C HIS A 119 6.97 6.98 3.32
N GLN A 120 5.86 6.51 2.72
CA GLN A 120 5.84 6.22 1.28
C GLN A 120 6.00 7.49 0.44
N LEU A 121 5.45 8.61 0.89
CA LEU A 121 5.65 9.90 0.22
C LEU A 121 7.15 10.24 0.18
N GLY A 122 7.86 10.03 1.29
CA GLY A 122 9.31 10.19 1.33
C GLY A 122 10.06 9.29 0.35
N VAL A 123 9.65 8.02 0.25
CA VAL A 123 10.24 7.06 -0.70
C VAL A 123 10.05 7.53 -2.15
N VAL A 124 8.83 7.97 -2.52
CA VAL A 124 8.53 8.45 -3.88
C VAL A 124 9.33 9.72 -4.20
N HIS A 125 9.44 10.66 -3.26
CA HIS A 125 10.27 11.86 -3.43
C HIS A 125 11.75 11.52 -3.60
N ASP A 126 12.28 10.57 -2.81
CA ASP A 126 13.67 10.11 -2.94
C ASP A 126 13.94 9.52 -4.33
N ARG A 127 13.03 8.67 -4.83
CA ARG A 127 13.15 8.07 -6.17
C ARG A 127 13.01 9.10 -7.29
N SER A 128 12.31 10.20 -7.03
CA SER A 128 12.23 11.34 -7.95
C SER A 128 13.42 12.31 -7.84
N GLY A 129 14.43 12.02 -7.01
CA GLY A 129 15.57 12.92 -6.76
C GLY A 129 15.26 14.14 -5.89
N ARG A 130 14.04 14.26 -5.36
CA ARG A 130 13.60 15.37 -4.49
C ARG A 130 13.94 15.09 -3.03
N ARG A 131 15.23 15.04 -2.70
CA ARG A 131 15.73 14.60 -1.39
C ARG A 131 15.26 15.48 -0.22
N SER A 132 15.17 16.79 -0.41
CA SER A 132 14.67 17.73 0.60
C SER A 132 13.23 17.39 1.00
N ASP A 133 12.36 17.18 0.02
CA ASP A 133 10.97 16.80 0.23
C ASP A 133 10.85 15.44 0.91
N ALA A 134 11.73 14.50 0.52
CA ALA A 134 11.76 13.18 1.12
C ALA A 134 12.08 13.23 2.62
N ILE A 135 13.11 13.99 3.02
CA ILE A 135 13.46 14.18 4.42
C ILE A 135 12.30 14.83 5.20
N ALA A 136 11.67 15.86 4.63
CA ALA A 136 10.51 16.50 5.25
C ALA A 136 9.35 15.52 5.45
N ALA A 137 9.07 14.65 4.47
CA ALA A 137 8.07 13.61 4.56
C ALA A 137 8.42 12.55 5.62
N TYR A 138 9.67 12.08 5.69
CA TYR A 138 10.10 11.13 6.72
C TYR A 138 10.00 11.71 8.14
N GLN A 139 10.34 12.99 8.33
CA GLN A 139 10.15 13.66 9.62
C GLN A 139 8.66 13.75 10.01
N ARG A 140 7.77 14.01 9.04
CA ARG A 140 6.32 13.97 9.28
C ARG A 140 5.84 12.56 9.62
N ALA A 141 6.37 11.53 8.95
CA ALA A 141 6.09 10.14 9.27
C ALA A 141 6.49 9.79 10.71
N GLN A 142 7.67 10.25 11.15
CA GLN A 142 8.15 10.02 12.52
C GLN A 142 7.24 10.68 13.56
N ARG A 143 6.78 11.91 13.30
CA ARG A 143 5.84 12.62 14.19
C ARG A 143 4.45 11.97 14.25
N ALA A 144 3.98 11.41 13.13
CA ALA A 144 2.69 10.72 13.03
C ALA A 144 2.73 9.26 13.53
N ASN A 145 3.91 8.71 13.79
CA ASN A 145 4.07 7.32 14.16
C ASN A 145 3.53 7.07 15.58
N PRO A 146 2.66 6.06 15.79
CA PRO A 146 2.24 5.68 17.13
C PRO A 146 3.43 5.38 18.05
N ARG A 147 3.31 5.75 19.33
CA ARG A 147 4.40 5.64 20.32
C ARG A 147 4.88 4.21 20.55
N ASP A 148 3.99 3.24 20.42
CA ASP A 148 4.29 1.81 20.54
C ASP A 148 5.08 1.26 19.34
N ASP A 149 5.17 2.01 18.23
CA ASP A 149 5.96 1.73 17.03
C ASP A 149 5.98 0.25 16.61
N ARG A 150 4.81 -0.40 16.61
CA ARG A 150 4.70 -1.86 16.38
C ARG A 150 5.21 -2.29 15.01
N LEU A 151 5.26 -1.36 14.06
CA LEU A 151 5.79 -1.58 12.71
C LEU A 151 7.30 -1.32 12.58
N ARG A 152 7.97 -0.95 13.68
CA ARG A 152 9.39 -0.53 13.71
C ARG A 152 9.70 0.52 12.64
N LEU A 153 8.78 1.45 12.44
CA LEU A 153 8.87 2.46 11.40
C LEU A 153 9.94 3.50 11.72
N ASN A 154 10.18 3.81 13.00
CA ASN A 154 11.19 4.80 13.38
C ASN A 154 12.61 4.39 12.94
N GLU A 155 12.93 3.10 13.03
CA GLU A 155 14.21 2.56 12.56
C GLU A 155 14.37 2.75 11.04
N LYS A 156 13.34 2.36 10.28
CA LYS A 156 13.29 2.53 8.82
C LYS A 156 13.43 3.99 8.41
N LEU A 157 12.73 4.89 9.09
CA LEU A 157 12.79 6.33 8.84
C LEU A 157 14.19 6.92 9.11
N ARG A 158 14.82 6.53 10.24
CA ARG A 158 16.19 6.95 10.55
C ARG A 158 17.17 6.48 9.50
N ALA A 159 17.07 5.23 9.06
CA ALA A 159 17.90 4.69 7.99
C ALA A 159 17.66 5.45 6.67
N ALA A 160 16.39 5.68 6.30
CA ALA A 160 16.02 6.39 5.08
C ALA A 160 16.55 7.83 5.05
N MET A 161 16.49 8.55 6.17
CA MET A 161 17.02 9.92 6.30
C MET A 161 18.56 10.00 6.23
N ARG A 162 19.27 8.94 6.60
CA ARG A 162 20.75 8.88 6.53
C ARG A 162 21.28 8.42 5.18
N ARG A 163 20.48 7.71 4.38
CA ARG A 163 20.91 7.14 3.11
C ARG A 163 21.11 8.22 2.03
N ALA A 164 22.04 8.01 1.12
CA ALA A 164 22.12 8.75 -0.13
C ALA A 164 20.84 8.54 -0.98
N PRO A 165 20.49 9.48 -1.89
CA PRO A 165 19.30 9.36 -2.74
C PRO A 165 19.27 8.03 -3.49
N ALA A 166 18.09 7.41 -3.54
CA ALA A 166 17.89 6.12 -4.21
C ALA A 166 18.01 6.28 -5.73
N ARG A 167 18.28 5.17 -6.43
CA ARG A 167 18.25 5.13 -7.90
C ARG A 167 16.91 5.65 -8.42
N VAL A 168 17.00 6.57 -9.37
CA VAL A 168 15.86 7.19 -10.03
C VAL A 168 15.14 6.12 -10.86
N CYS A 169 13.80 6.09 -10.78
CA CYS A 169 13.00 5.40 -11.79
C CYS A 169 13.31 6.04 -13.14
N ARG A 170 14.02 5.31 -14.01
CA ARG A 170 14.38 5.76 -15.36
C ARG A 170 13.28 5.38 -16.33
#